data_AF-A0A160T5V6-F1
#
_entry.id   AF-A0A160T5V6-F1
#
_cell.length_a   1.000
_cell.length_b   1.000
_cell.length_c   1.000
_cell.angle_alpha   90.00
_cell.angle_beta   90.00
_cell.angle_gamma   90.00
#
_symmetry.space_group_name_H-M   'P 1'
#
loop_
_entity.id
_entity.type
_entity.pdbx_description
1 polymer ?
#
loop_
_entity_poly.entity_id
_entity_poly.type
_entity_poly.pdbx_seq_one_letter_code
_entity_poly.pdbx_strand_id
1 'polypeptide(L)'
;MSDLTLTLTDMAHGGLALGRDRGGRAIFVPFAIPGETVRARVPDDRRGFARAELLEVIKPSPDRVTPRCRHFGICGNCHLQHMAYAAQLRAKEAAVRDQLTRVGGLTNPPLRPIIAAPEPYDYRTETALYPAEEGGLGYWSPVERRIFRVVECPILHPSLQVALPDLDVELPGLRRLTLRLGDDEELLAALEVEDVEPPELAVDFPVSVAIVLPDRTAASLIGDPYLVQTIGGREFRFSPGVPFPPYPAAAEMLAETILSLAEIAPGDSVLESPGGAGWLTAALAGRAAAIIAVEPNPDAVADAAENLDAFDNVSIYQGTEDDIFPGLDAEPDVVVLRPGIQRSEDGLSPAAWRLLERLRPRRRIVVVGEVGALAKDAKRLGKMGYRAVGIQAVDLAPQGFGVEVVSVWRK
;
A
#
# COMPACT_ATOMS: atom_id res chain seq x y z
N MET A 1 -31.97 4.75 -15.48
CA MET A 1 -31.38 3.76 -14.56
C MET A 1 -32.50 2.82 -14.16
N SER A 2 -32.19 1.55 -13.92
CA SER A 2 -33.18 0.54 -13.52
C SER A 2 -32.82 -0.08 -12.18
N ASP A 3 -33.82 -0.25 -11.32
CA ASP A 3 -33.66 -0.91 -10.03
C ASP A 3 -33.84 -2.43 -10.22
N LEU A 4 -32.83 -3.22 -9.88
CA LEU A 4 -32.81 -4.67 -10.03
C LEU A 4 -32.60 -5.36 -8.68
N THR A 5 -33.24 -6.52 -8.51
CA THR A 5 -32.89 -7.45 -7.43
C THR A 5 -31.82 -8.42 -7.91
N LEU A 6 -30.70 -8.49 -7.21
CA LEU A 6 -29.52 -9.28 -7.56
C LEU A 6 -29.14 -10.22 -6.43
N THR A 7 -28.73 -11.44 -6.77
CA THR A 7 -28.00 -12.32 -5.86
C THR A 7 -26.51 -12.17 -6.13
N LEU A 8 -25.72 -11.90 -5.10
CA LEU A 8 -24.29 -11.65 -5.18
C LEU A 8 -23.53 -12.92 -4.82
N THR A 9 -22.60 -13.34 -5.68
CA THR A 9 -21.93 -14.64 -5.57
C THR A 9 -20.45 -14.53 -5.29
N ASP A 10 -19.79 -13.47 -5.76
CA ASP A 10 -18.34 -13.34 -5.75
C ASP A 10 -17.88 -11.93 -5.36
N MET A 11 -16.58 -11.77 -5.11
CA MET A 11 -15.93 -10.47 -4.92
C MET A 11 -14.91 -10.22 -6.02
N ALA A 12 -14.97 -9.03 -6.58
CA ALA A 12 -13.97 -8.53 -7.53
C ALA A 12 -13.00 -7.56 -6.83
N HIS A 13 -11.87 -7.33 -7.50
CA HIS A 13 -10.92 -6.29 -7.09
C HIS A 13 -11.61 -4.92 -6.95
N GLY A 14 -11.17 -4.12 -5.98
CA GLY A 14 -11.83 -2.85 -5.63
C GLY A 14 -12.94 -2.96 -4.58
N GLY A 15 -13.13 -4.15 -3.98
CA GLY A 15 -14.15 -4.34 -2.93
C GLY A 15 -15.57 -4.34 -3.48
N LEU A 16 -15.75 -4.87 -4.70
CA LEU A 16 -17.02 -4.86 -5.41
C LEU A 16 -17.61 -6.26 -5.43
N ALA A 17 -18.79 -6.44 -4.84
CA ALA A 17 -19.52 -7.70 -4.96
C ALA A 17 -20.07 -7.86 -6.37
N LEU A 18 -20.04 -9.08 -6.88
CA LEU A 18 -20.45 -9.43 -8.23
C LEU A 18 -21.75 -10.23 -8.20
N GLY A 19 -22.73 -9.77 -8.96
CA GLY A 19 -23.92 -10.52 -9.34
C GLY A 19 -24.10 -10.51 -10.86
N ARG A 20 -25.11 -11.23 -11.35
CA ARG A 20 -25.51 -11.18 -12.75
C ARG A 20 -26.98 -10.84 -12.88
N ASP A 21 -27.31 -10.01 -13.88
CA ASP A 21 -28.70 -9.77 -14.24
C ASP A 21 -29.30 -10.97 -14.99
N ARG A 22 -30.59 -10.89 -15.36
CA ARG A 22 -31.29 -11.95 -16.10
C ARG A 22 -30.68 -12.25 -17.48
N GLY A 23 -29.97 -11.29 -18.07
CA GLY A 23 -29.28 -11.43 -19.34
C GLY A 23 -27.85 -11.98 -19.20
N GLY A 24 -27.39 -12.27 -17.97
CA GLY A 24 -26.05 -12.76 -17.68
C GLY A 24 -24.99 -11.66 -17.62
N ARG A 25 -25.37 -10.38 -17.72
CA ARG A 25 -24.44 -9.24 -17.62
C ARG A 25 -23.86 -9.16 -16.22
N ALA A 26 -22.55 -8.93 -16.12
CA ALA A 26 -21.88 -8.76 -14.82
C ALA A 26 -22.24 -7.40 -14.20
N ILE A 27 -22.75 -7.42 -12.96
CA ILE A 27 -23.11 -6.22 -12.20
C ILE A 27 -22.26 -6.18 -10.92
N PHE A 28 -21.50 -5.09 -10.77
CA PHE A 28 -20.63 -4.85 -9.63
C PHE A 28 -21.31 -3.89 -8.64
N VAL A 29 -21.42 -4.29 -7.39
CA VAL A 29 -22.14 -3.55 -6.33
C VAL A 29 -21.17 -3.24 -5.19
N PRO A 30 -20.83 -1.96 -4.94
CA PRO A 30 -20.03 -1.56 -3.78
C PRO A 30 -20.85 -1.72 -2.50
N PHE A 31 -20.16 -1.87 -1.36
CA PHE A 31 -20.76 -1.98 -0.01
C PHE A 31 -21.73 -3.18 0.20
N ALA A 32 -21.69 -4.14 -0.71
CA ALA A 32 -22.36 -5.42 -0.63
C ALA A 32 -21.34 -6.56 -0.62
N ILE A 33 -21.78 -7.76 -0.21
CA ILE A 33 -20.90 -8.94 -0.06
C ILE A 33 -21.51 -10.20 -0.68
N PRO A 34 -20.71 -11.27 -0.91
CA PRO A 34 -21.23 -12.54 -1.41
C PRO A 34 -22.23 -13.18 -0.45
N GLY A 35 -23.22 -13.87 -1.02
CA GLY A 35 -24.31 -14.52 -0.28
C GLY A 35 -25.53 -13.62 -0.06
N GLU A 36 -25.46 -12.35 -0.47
CA GLU A 36 -26.55 -11.40 -0.31
C GLU A 36 -27.56 -11.41 -1.45
N THR A 37 -28.79 -11.04 -1.12
CA THR A 37 -29.75 -10.55 -2.09
C THR A 37 -29.93 -9.06 -1.86
N VAL A 38 -29.70 -8.26 -2.90
CA VAL A 38 -29.72 -6.79 -2.82
C VAL A 38 -30.65 -6.19 -3.86
N ARG A 39 -31.19 -5.01 -3.55
CA ARG A 39 -31.75 -4.10 -4.55
C ARG A 39 -30.66 -3.10 -4.93
N ALA A 40 -30.36 -3.01 -6.21
CA ALA A 40 -29.31 -2.14 -6.73
C ALA A 40 -29.82 -1.34 -7.94
N ARG A 41 -29.39 -0.08 -8.04
CA ARG A 41 -29.68 0.77 -9.19
C ARG A 41 -28.58 0.64 -10.23
N VAL A 42 -28.95 0.14 -11.40
CA VAL A 42 -28.04 -0.12 -12.51
C VAL A 42 -28.13 1.00 -13.54
N PRO A 43 -27.00 1.53 -14.04
CA PRO A 43 -26.98 2.47 -15.17
C PRO A 43 -27.59 1.86 -16.43
N ASP A 44 -28.37 2.67 -17.17
CA ASP A 44 -28.96 2.26 -18.46
C ASP A 44 -27.95 2.44 -19.60
N ASP A 45 -26.82 1.74 -19.50
CA ASP A 45 -25.83 1.68 -20.58
C ASP A 45 -25.76 0.27 -21.18
N ARG A 46 -25.19 0.16 -22.39
CA ARG A 46 -25.08 -1.12 -23.13
C ARG A 46 -23.73 -1.80 -22.99
N ARG A 47 -22.98 -1.52 -21.91
CA ARG A 47 -21.66 -2.14 -21.69
C ARG A 47 -21.84 -3.60 -21.28
N GLY A 48 -20.82 -4.43 -21.52
CA GLY A 48 -20.81 -5.85 -21.11
C GLY A 48 -20.83 -6.08 -19.59
N PHE A 49 -20.62 -5.02 -18.80
CA PHE A 49 -20.74 -4.99 -17.34
C PHE A 49 -21.29 -3.64 -16.88
N ALA A 50 -21.75 -3.54 -15.62
CA ALA A 50 -22.14 -2.28 -15.00
C ALA A 50 -21.64 -2.20 -13.55
N ARG A 51 -21.40 -0.97 -13.08
CA ARG A 51 -21.27 -0.66 -11.65
C ARG A 51 -22.60 -0.07 -11.19
N ALA A 52 -23.20 -0.69 -10.18
CA ALA A 52 -24.49 -0.30 -9.64
C ALA A 52 -24.33 0.45 -8.32
N GLU A 53 -25.35 1.22 -7.94
CA GLU A 53 -25.50 1.79 -6.62
C GLU A 53 -26.29 0.79 -5.74
N LEU A 54 -25.78 0.47 -4.55
CA LEU A 54 -26.51 -0.34 -3.58
C LEU A 54 -27.65 0.49 -2.98
N LEU A 55 -28.89 0.06 -3.16
CA LEU A 55 -30.06 0.71 -2.55
C LEU A 55 -30.45 0.05 -1.23
N GLU A 56 -30.44 -1.28 -1.18
CA GLU A 56 -30.93 -2.04 -0.03
C GLU A 56 -30.36 -3.45 -0.01
N VAL A 57 -30.03 -3.94 1.19
CA VAL A 57 -29.72 -5.36 1.42
C VAL A 57 -31.01 -6.05 1.87
N ILE A 58 -31.64 -6.82 0.98
CA ILE A 58 -32.91 -7.52 1.23
C ILE A 58 -32.68 -8.75 2.10
N LYS A 59 -31.64 -9.52 1.76
CA LYS A 59 -31.21 -10.70 2.52
C LYS A 59 -29.71 -10.57 2.81
N PRO A 60 -29.33 -10.30 4.07
CA PRO A 60 -27.92 -10.20 4.43
C PRO A 60 -27.25 -11.57 4.43
N SER A 61 -25.96 -11.57 4.14
CA SER A 61 -25.07 -12.73 4.30
C SER A 61 -24.75 -12.92 5.79
N PRO A 62 -24.52 -14.16 6.27
CA PRO A 62 -24.06 -14.39 7.65
C PRO A 62 -22.71 -13.73 7.95
N ASP A 63 -21.91 -13.41 6.93
CA ASP A 63 -20.65 -12.69 7.07
C ASP A 63 -20.85 -11.16 7.16
N ARG A 64 -22.08 -10.63 7.05
CA ARG A 64 -22.32 -9.18 7.20
C ARG A 64 -22.22 -8.78 8.66
N VAL A 65 -21.44 -7.74 8.92
CA VAL A 65 -21.30 -7.11 10.24
C VAL A 65 -21.60 -5.62 10.15
N THR A 66 -21.85 -5.00 11.30
CA THR A 66 -22.00 -3.54 11.38
C THR A 66 -20.61 -2.89 11.35
N PRO A 67 -20.34 -1.93 10.44
CA PRO A 67 -19.11 -1.15 10.44
C PRO A 67 -18.85 -0.46 11.78
N ARG A 68 -17.60 -0.43 12.24
CA ARG A 68 -17.21 0.31 13.47
C ARG A 68 -17.14 1.82 13.24
N CYS A 69 -16.71 2.23 12.05
CA CYS A 69 -16.54 3.64 11.70
C CYS A 69 -17.85 4.23 11.21
N ARG A 70 -18.30 5.33 11.83
CA ARG A 70 -19.51 6.06 11.41
C ARG A 70 -19.37 6.70 10.01
N HIS A 71 -18.13 6.92 9.56
CA HIS A 71 -17.83 7.46 8.24
C HIS A 71 -17.78 6.38 7.13
N PHE A 72 -18.00 5.11 7.48
CA PHE A 72 -18.01 4.03 6.49
C PHE A 72 -19.12 4.24 5.47
N GLY A 73 -18.79 4.11 4.18
CA GLY A 73 -19.72 4.37 3.06
C GLY A 73 -19.53 5.74 2.41
N ILE A 74 -18.94 6.72 3.13
CA ILE A 74 -18.55 8.02 2.57
C ILE A 74 -17.02 8.17 2.48
N CYS A 75 -16.27 7.69 3.47
CA CYS A 75 -14.81 7.79 3.49
C CYS A 75 -14.17 6.88 2.43
N GLY A 76 -13.21 7.40 1.66
CA GLY A 76 -12.50 6.65 0.61
C GLY A 76 -11.47 5.62 1.09
N ASN A 77 -11.21 5.51 2.39
CA ASN A 77 -10.13 4.66 2.91
C ASN A 77 -10.56 3.19 3.14
N CYS A 78 -11.77 2.98 3.66
CA CYS A 78 -12.28 1.64 4.03
C CYS A 78 -13.40 1.21 3.10
N HIS A 79 -13.40 -0.07 2.72
CA HIS A 79 -14.31 -0.62 1.70
C HIS A 79 -15.07 -1.86 2.20
N LEU A 80 -14.59 -2.53 3.24
CA LEU A 80 -15.03 -3.85 3.67
C LEU A 80 -15.45 -3.93 5.15
N GLN A 81 -15.59 -2.81 5.89
CA GLN A 81 -15.97 -2.87 7.33
C GLN A 81 -17.32 -3.53 7.61
N HIS A 82 -18.17 -3.67 6.60
CA HIS A 82 -19.45 -4.36 6.69
C HIS A 82 -19.34 -5.88 6.47
N MET A 83 -18.12 -6.41 6.36
CA MET A 83 -17.79 -7.81 6.11
C MET A 83 -16.93 -8.34 7.26
N ALA A 84 -17.29 -9.49 7.85
CA ALA A 84 -16.49 -10.16 8.87
C ALA A 84 -15.05 -10.40 8.37
N TYR A 85 -14.05 -10.23 9.23
CA TYR A 85 -12.64 -10.20 8.79
C TYR A 85 -12.20 -11.49 8.07
N ALA A 86 -12.61 -12.66 8.56
CA ALA A 86 -12.33 -13.93 7.89
C ALA A 86 -12.92 -14.00 6.46
N ALA A 87 -14.07 -13.36 6.22
CA ALA A 87 -14.66 -13.24 4.89
C ALA A 87 -13.91 -12.22 4.02
N GLN A 88 -13.36 -11.15 4.60
CA GLN A 88 -12.49 -10.20 3.88
C GLN A 88 -11.26 -10.92 3.32
N LEU A 89 -10.62 -11.77 4.12
CA LEU A 89 -9.46 -12.56 3.69
C LEU A 89 -9.81 -13.51 2.53
N ARG A 90 -10.92 -14.26 2.63
CA ARG A 90 -11.41 -15.12 1.55
C ARG A 90 -11.67 -14.33 0.27
N ALA A 91 -12.33 -13.17 0.40
CA ALA A 91 -12.64 -12.28 -0.72
C ALA A 91 -11.38 -11.71 -1.39
N LYS A 92 -10.41 -11.24 -0.59
CA LYS A 92 -9.13 -10.71 -1.09
C LYS A 92 -8.34 -11.80 -1.81
N GLU A 93 -8.22 -12.98 -1.23
CA GLU A 93 -7.51 -14.10 -1.86
C GLU A 93 -8.17 -14.52 -3.20
N ALA A 94 -9.51 -14.62 -3.22
CA ALA A 94 -10.25 -14.91 -4.44
C ALA A 94 -10.04 -13.84 -5.52
N ALA A 95 -10.09 -12.56 -5.14
CA ALA A 95 -9.82 -11.45 -6.05
C ALA A 95 -8.39 -11.49 -6.60
N VAL A 96 -7.40 -11.84 -5.75
CA VAL A 96 -6.01 -11.98 -6.19
C VAL A 96 -5.86 -13.10 -7.21
N ARG A 97 -6.42 -14.28 -6.90
CA ARG A 97 -6.42 -15.45 -7.79
C ARG A 97 -7.07 -15.14 -9.14
N ASP A 98 -8.21 -14.44 -9.12
CA ASP A 98 -8.95 -14.07 -10.33
C ASP A 98 -8.13 -13.13 -11.23
N GLN A 99 -7.52 -12.08 -10.65
CA GLN A 99 -6.69 -11.13 -11.40
C GLN A 99 -5.46 -11.80 -12.02
N LEU A 100 -4.74 -12.62 -11.25
CA LEU A 100 -3.56 -13.34 -11.75
C LEU A 100 -3.93 -14.31 -12.89
N THR A 101 -5.10 -14.94 -12.81
CA THR A 101 -5.57 -15.88 -13.82
C THR A 101 -6.05 -15.17 -15.08
N ARG A 102 -6.95 -14.18 -14.95
CA ARG A 102 -7.63 -13.55 -16.08
C ARG A 102 -6.79 -12.45 -16.75
N VAL A 103 -6.13 -11.62 -15.95
CA VAL A 103 -5.31 -10.51 -16.44
C VAL A 103 -3.87 -10.97 -16.64
N GLY A 104 -3.31 -11.67 -15.65
CA GLY A 104 -1.94 -12.20 -15.69
C GLY A 104 -1.73 -13.41 -16.59
N GLY A 105 -2.81 -14.10 -16.98
CA GLY A 105 -2.72 -15.28 -17.84
C GLY A 105 -2.04 -16.48 -17.19
N LEU A 106 -1.97 -16.51 -15.85
CA LEU A 106 -1.39 -17.62 -15.11
C LEU A 106 -2.41 -18.75 -14.95
N THR A 107 -2.13 -19.91 -15.56
CA THR A 107 -2.90 -21.12 -15.30
C THR A 107 -2.52 -21.68 -13.93
N ASN A 108 -3.49 -21.76 -13.01
CA ASN A 108 -3.29 -22.24 -11.64
C ASN A 108 -2.11 -21.53 -10.92
N PRO A 109 -2.23 -20.22 -10.64
CA PRO A 109 -1.14 -19.46 -10.01
C PRO A 109 -0.73 -20.11 -8.68
N PRO A 110 0.59 -20.18 -8.35
CA PRO A 110 1.09 -20.76 -7.10
C PRO A 110 0.87 -19.81 -5.91
N LEU A 111 -0.38 -19.39 -5.73
CA LEU A 111 -0.85 -18.51 -4.66
C LEU A 111 -1.03 -19.30 -3.37
N ARG A 112 -0.21 -18.98 -2.37
CA ARG A 112 -0.32 -19.45 -0.99
C ARG A 112 -1.53 -18.80 -0.28
N PRO A 113 -2.02 -19.39 0.82
CA PRO A 113 -3.08 -18.77 1.63
C PRO A 113 -2.70 -17.35 2.06
N ILE A 114 -3.62 -16.41 1.95
CA ILE A 114 -3.39 -15.00 2.35
C ILE A 114 -2.91 -14.91 3.81
N ILE A 115 -1.89 -14.08 4.06
CA ILE A 115 -1.44 -13.77 5.42
C ILE A 115 -2.33 -12.64 5.95
N ALA A 116 -2.97 -12.89 7.10
CA ALA A 116 -3.82 -11.91 7.78
C ALA A 116 -2.99 -10.85 8.50
N ALA A 117 -3.55 -9.65 8.64
CA ALA A 117 -3.06 -8.67 9.59
C ALA A 117 -3.20 -9.24 11.02
N PRO A 118 -2.27 -8.95 11.95
CA PRO A 118 -2.41 -9.35 13.35
C PRO A 118 -3.70 -8.81 13.97
N GLU A 119 -4.00 -7.53 13.71
CA GLU A 119 -5.21 -6.86 14.17
C GLU A 119 -5.90 -6.13 13.00
N PRO A 120 -7.23 -6.25 12.84
CA PRO A 120 -7.95 -5.66 11.71
C PRO A 120 -8.39 -4.21 11.96
N TYR A 121 -8.07 -3.65 13.14
CA TYR A 121 -8.31 -2.29 13.60
C TYR A 121 -7.11 -1.81 14.41
N ASP A 122 -7.07 -0.52 14.78
CA ASP A 122 -6.06 0.02 15.70
C ASP A 122 -4.58 -0.14 15.25
N TYR A 123 -4.35 -0.41 13.96
CA TYR A 123 -3.06 -0.86 13.46
C TYR A 123 -2.24 0.27 12.81
N ARG A 124 -2.90 1.27 12.22
CA ARG A 124 -2.26 2.20 11.28
C ARG A 124 -1.55 3.33 12.03
N THR A 125 -0.23 3.41 11.88
CA THR A 125 0.64 4.38 12.58
C THR A 125 0.92 5.64 11.76
N GLU A 126 0.35 5.76 10.55
CA GLU A 126 0.48 6.96 9.73
C GLU A 126 -0.84 7.33 9.05
N THR A 127 -1.18 8.62 9.06
CA THR A 127 -2.33 9.16 8.33
C THR A 127 -2.00 10.46 7.61
N ALA A 128 -2.52 10.59 6.39
CA ALA A 128 -2.52 11.82 5.61
C ALA A 128 -3.90 12.48 5.69
N LEU A 129 -3.94 13.71 6.15
CA LEU A 129 -5.12 14.52 6.35
C LEU A 129 -5.07 15.77 5.46
N TYR A 130 -6.23 16.21 5.01
CA TYR A 130 -6.39 17.34 4.10
C TYR A 130 -7.34 18.38 4.71
N PRO A 131 -7.18 19.67 4.42
CA PRO A 131 -8.14 20.69 4.84
C PRO A 131 -9.55 20.39 4.31
N ALA A 132 -10.54 20.46 5.19
CA ALA A 132 -11.95 20.34 4.85
C ALA A 132 -12.58 21.71 4.61
N GLU A 133 -13.54 21.81 3.69
CA GLU A 133 -14.26 23.06 3.39
C GLU A 133 -15.03 23.61 4.60
N GLU A 134 -15.47 22.72 5.49
CA GLU A 134 -16.22 23.04 6.71
C GLU A 134 -15.31 23.42 7.90
N GLY A 135 -13.99 23.49 7.66
CA GLY A 135 -12.97 23.68 8.69
C GLY A 135 -12.46 22.37 9.29
N GLY A 136 -11.24 22.42 9.84
CA GLY A 136 -10.51 21.26 10.35
C GLY A 136 -9.95 20.36 9.23
N LEU A 137 -9.57 19.15 9.62
CA LEU A 137 -8.87 18.20 8.76
C LEU A 137 -9.68 16.94 8.49
N GLY A 138 -9.40 16.29 7.35
CA GLY A 138 -10.30 15.30 6.79
C GLY A 138 -9.70 14.36 5.76
N TYR A 139 -10.57 13.52 5.21
CA TYR A 139 -10.25 12.60 4.12
C TYR A 139 -11.12 12.88 2.89
N TRP A 140 -10.64 12.45 1.71
CA TRP A 140 -11.44 12.46 0.50
C TRP A 140 -12.63 11.49 0.58
N SER A 141 -13.81 11.99 0.22
CA SER A 141 -15.02 11.21 0.02
C SER A 141 -15.28 10.99 -1.48
N PRO A 142 -15.20 9.75 -2.00
CA PRO A 142 -15.57 9.48 -3.39
C PRO A 142 -17.07 9.68 -3.67
N VAL A 143 -17.90 9.64 -2.62
CA VAL A 143 -19.36 9.79 -2.73
C VAL A 143 -19.75 11.27 -2.77
N GLU A 144 -19.24 12.07 -1.84
CA GLU A 144 -19.53 13.51 -1.75
C GLU A 144 -18.63 14.35 -2.66
N ARG A 145 -17.53 13.77 -3.15
CA ARG A 145 -16.53 14.41 -4.02
C ARG A 145 -15.87 15.66 -3.40
N ARG A 146 -15.61 15.59 -2.10
CA ARG A 146 -14.96 16.63 -1.31
C ARG A 146 -14.19 16.03 -0.13
N ILE A 147 -13.39 16.84 0.54
CA ILE A 147 -12.80 16.48 1.83
C ILE A 147 -13.86 16.67 2.92
N PHE A 148 -14.20 15.62 3.66
CA PHE A 148 -15.07 15.72 4.84
C PHE A 148 -14.22 15.75 6.11
N ARG A 149 -14.64 16.53 7.12
CA ARG A 149 -13.95 16.54 8.41
C ARG A 149 -14.04 15.17 9.07
N VAL A 150 -12.89 14.58 9.38
CA VAL A 150 -12.83 13.32 10.13
C VAL A 150 -12.83 13.63 11.62
N VAL A 151 -13.55 12.83 12.41
CA VAL A 151 -13.51 12.95 13.88
C VAL A 151 -13.24 11.62 14.60
N GLU A 152 -13.21 10.51 13.85
CA GLU A 152 -12.88 9.19 14.36
C GLU A 152 -12.35 8.35 13.20
N CYS A 153 -11.42 7.45 13.49
CA CYS A 153 -10.89 6.52 12.52
C CYS A 153 -10.41 5.23 13.23
N PRO A 154 -11.29 4.22 13.39
CA PRO A 154 -10.98 2.99 14.15
C PRO A 154 -9.85 2.12 13.60
N ILE A 155 -9.26 2.48 12.46
CA ILE A 155 -8.11 1.76 11.91
C ILE A 155 -6.77 2.40 12.31
N LEU A 156 -6.78 3.66 12.79
CA LEU A 156 -5.58 4.33 13.27
C LEU A 156 -5.16 3.78 14.62
N HIS A 157 -3.88 3.82 14.93
CA HIS A 157 -3.39 3.53 16.27
C HIS A 157 -4.11 4.39 17.33
N PRO A 158 -4.41 3.88 18.54
CA PRO A 158 -5.14 4.61 19.57
C PRO A 158 -4.58 6.02 19.86
N SER A 159 -3.25 6.19 19.93
CA SER A 159 -2.62 7.50 20.15
C SER A 159 -2.97 8.51 19.05
N LEU A 160 -3.06 8.07 17.79
CA LEU A 160 -3.51 8.93 16.68
C LEU A 160 -5.02 9.18 16.73
N GLN A 161 -5.81 8.21 17.18
CA GLN A 161 -7.26 8.39 17.35
C GLN A 161 -7.58 9.44 18.40
N VAL A 162 -6.81 9.48 19.50
CA VAL A 162 -6.96 10.49 20.56
C VAL A 162 -6.60 11.89 20.06
N ALA A 163 -5.55 12.02 19.24
CA ALA A 163 -5.15 13.32 18.69
C ALA A 163 -6.12 13.87 17.64
N LEU A 164 -6.85 13.01 16.93
CA LEU A 164 -7.62 13.39 15.74
C LEU A 164 -8.73 14.44 15.96
N PRO A 165 -9.57 14.36 17.01
CA PRO A 165 -10.67 15.31 17.21
C PRO A 165 -10.20 16.72 17.58
N ASP A 166 -9.06 16.80 18.29
CA ASP A 166 -8.48 18.04 18.84
C ASP A 166 -7.45 18.65 17.89
N LEU A 167 -7.18 18.01 16.75
CA LEU A 167 -6.26 18.50 15.74
C LEU A 167 -6.86 19.69 14.99
N ASP A 168 -6.54 20.88 15.48
CA ASP A 168 -6.85 22.14 14.84
C ASP A 168 -5.56 22.78 14.31
N VAL A 169 -5.47 22.95 13.00
CA VAL A 169 -4.27 23.46 12.33
C VAL A 169 -4.66 24.71 11.55
N GLU A 170 -4.45 25.86 12.17
CA GLU A 170 -4.63 27.17 11.56
C GLU A 170 -3.39 27.55 10.74
N LEU A 171 -3.19 26.86 9.63
CA LEU A 171 -2.06 27.11 8.73
C LEU A 171 -2.55 27.50 7.33
N PRO A 172 -2.50 28.78 6.96
CA PRO A 172 -2.81 29.24 5.61
C PRO A 172 -1.98 28.49 4.57
N GLY A 173 -2.63 28.06 3.48
CA GLY A 173 -1.94 27.34 2.40
C GLY A 173 -1.58 25.89 2.72
N LEU A 174 -1.98 25.33 3.87
CA LEU A 174 -1.83 23.88 4.13
C LEU A 174 -2.53 23.08 3.03
N ARG A 175 -1.79 22.17 2.38
CA ARG A 175 -2.33 21.23 1.39
C ARG A 175 -2.56 19.86 1.99
N ARG A 176 -1.66 19.43 2.86
CA ARG A 176 -1.69 18.12 3.50
C ARG A 176 -0.90 18.14 4.80
N LEU A 177 -1.45 17.51 5.83
CA LEU A 177 -0.75 17.15 7.05
C LEU A 177 -0.60 15.64 7.09
N THR A 178 0.63 15.14 7.24
CA THR A 178 0.87 13.73 7.56
C THR A 178 1.25 13.62 9.02
N LEU A 179 0.54 12.78 9.77
CA LEU A 179 0.90 12.38 11.13
C LEU A 179 1.47 10.98 11.09
N ARG A 180 2.65 10.78 11.67
CA ARG A 180 3.27 9.47 11.87
C ARG A 180 3.58 9.28 13.35
N LEU A 181 3.31 8.08 13.84
CA LEU A 181 3.63 7.64 15.19
C LEU A 181 4.90 6.78 15.15
N GLY A 182 5.91 7.17 15.92
CA GLY A 182 7.13 6.41 16.16
C GLY A 182 6.97 5.41 17.31
N ASP A 183 8.09 4.82 17.71
CA ASP A 183 8.19 4.10 18.98
C ASP A 183 7.96 5.08 20.16
N ASP A 184 7.65 4.55 21.34
CA ASP A 184 7.34 5.32 22.57
C ASP A 184 6.23 6.38 22.43
N GLU A 185 5.36 6.21 21.42
CA GLU A 185 4.27 7.12 21.08
C GLU A 185 4.72 8.53 20.65
N GLU A 186 5.96 8.69 20.18
CA GLU A 186 6.43 9.95 19.60
C GLU A 186 5.65 10.29 18.33
N LEU A 187 5.24 11.56 18.20
CA LEU A 187 4.48 12.03 17.04
C LEU A 187 5.32 12.94 16.16
N LEU A 188 5.30 12.68 14.85
CA LEU A 188 5.85 13.55 13.82
C LEU A 188 4.74 14.08 12.92
N ALA A 189 4.65 15.39 12.84
CA ALA A 189 3.78 16.12 11.93
C ALA A 189 4.58 16.64 10.73
N ALA A 190 4.20 16.23 9.52
CA ALA A 190 4.78 16.68 8.27
C ALA A 190 3.78 17.56 7.53
N LEU A 191 4.13 18.84 7.33
CA LEU A 191 3.30 19.85 6.70
C LEU A 191 3.69 20.01 5.22
N GLU A 192 2.75 19.81 4.30
CA GLU A 192 2.88 20.21 2.89
C GLU A 192 2.04 21.48 2.68
N VAL A 193 2.68 22.58 2.30
CA VAL A 193 2.04 23.91 2.12
C VAL A 193 2.22 24.43 0.69
N GLU A 194 1.37 25.36 0.25
CA GLU A 194 1.44 26.00 -1.08
C GLU A 194 2.67 26.91 -1.24
N ASP A 195 3.02 27.65 -0.20
CA ASP A 195 4.17 28.56 -0.15
C ASP A 195 5.22 28.06 0.86
N VAL A 196 6.50 28.26 0.55
CA VAL A 196 7.63 27.67 1.30
C VAL A 196 8.07 28.53 2.49
N GLU A 197 7.38 29.62 2.81
CA GLU A 197 7.72 30.42 3.97
C GLU A 197 7.42 29.65 5.27
N PRO A 198 8.41 29.46 6.16
CA PRO A 198 8.20 28.72 7.40
C PRO A 198 7.12 29.42 8.25
N PRO A 199 6.07 28.71 8.68
CA PRO A 199 5.06 29.32 9.53
C PRO A 199 5.60 29.60 10.93
N GLU A 200 5.07 30.64 11.58
CA GLU A 200 5.16 30.75 13.03
C GLU A 200 4.26 29.68 13.66
N LEU A 201 4.83 28.81 14.49
CA LEU A 201 4.13 27.66 15.08
C LEU A 201 4.15 27.71 16.60
N ALA A 202 3.01 27.38 17.20
CA ALA A 202 2.86 27.02 18.60
C ALA A 202 2.25 25.62 18.68
N VAL A 203 2.77 24.77 19.57
CA VAL A 203 2.29 23.40 19.77
C VAL A 203 1.90 23.20 21.23
N ASP A 204 0.75 22.59 21.46
CA ASP A 204 0.18 22.39 22.80
C ASP A 204 0.54 21.03 23.43
N PHE A 205 1.28 20.19 22.69
CA PHE A 205 1.72 18.87 23.14
C PHE A 205 3.07 18.49 22.50
N PRO A 206 3.81 17.51 23.05
CA PRO A 206 5.08 17.06 22.48
C PRO A 206 4.89 16.47 21.07
N VAL A 207 5.41 17.16 20.05
CA VAL A 207 5.36 16.75 18.65
C VAL A 207 6.56 17.31 17.91
N SER A 208 7.22 16.47 17.11
CA SER A 208 8.19 16.94 16.13
C SER A 208 7.44 17.45 14.91
N VAL A 209 7.83 18.61 14.39
CA VAL A 209 7.16 19.24 13.25
C VAL A 209 8.18 19.51 12.16
N ALA A 210 7.86 19.10 10.95
CA ALA A 210 8.64 19.37 9.77
C ALA A 210 7.76 19.91 8.63
N ILE A 211 8.37 20.71 7.76
CA ILE A 211 7.78 21.13 6.49
C ILE A 211 8.37 20.28 5.36
N VAL A 212 7.52 19.72 4.50
CA VAL A 212 7.91 19.00 3.29
C VAL A 212 7.90 19.98 2.13
N LEU A 213 9.07 20.18 1.53
CA LEU A 213 9.32 21.12 0.45
C LEU A 213 8.85 20.57 -0.91
N PRO A 214 8.67 21.42 -1.94
CA PRO A 214 8.24 20.97 -3.27
C PRO A 214 9.18 19.94 -3.94
N ASP A 215 10.46 19.93 -3.58
CA ASP A 215 11.45 18.95 -4.03
C ASP A 215 11.41 17.62 -3.25
N ARG A 216 10.45 17.49 -2.32
CA ARG A 216 10.19 16.34 -1.43
C ARG A 216 11.21 16.13 -0.32
N THR A 217 12.11 17.09 -0.09
CA THR A 217 12.94 17.10 1.11
C THR A 217 12.17 17.70 2.29
N ALA A 218 12.55 17.35 3.51
CA ALA A 218 11.95 17.88 4.73
C ALA A 218 12.92 18.82 5.48
N ALA A 219 12.38 19.89 6.05
CA ALA A 219 13.10 20.76 6.98
C ALA A 219 12.44 20.73 8.36
N SER A 220 13.25 20.58 9.42
CA SER A 220 12.73 20.64 10.79
C SER A 220 12.26 22.06 11.14
N LEU A 221 11.09 22.14 11.76
CA LEU A 221 10.57 23.34 12.41
C LEU A 221 10.65 23.21 13.93
N ILE A 222 10.30 22.04 14.47
CA ILE A 222 10.32 21.72 15.90
C ILE A 222 10.84 20.29 16.09
N GLY A 223 11.76 20.10 17.05
CA GLY A 223 12.28 18.78 17.39
C GLY A 223 13.14 18.16 16.28
N ASP A 224 13.23 16.84 16.30
CA ASP A 224 13.99 16.08 15.31
C ASP A 224 13.15 15.82 14.06
N PRO A 225 13.70 16.00 12.84
CA PRO A 225 12.98 15.77 11.59
C PRO A 225 12.98 14.29 11.22
N TYR A 226 12.76 13.39 12.17
CA TYR A 226 12.63 11.96 11.95
C TYR A 226 11.92 11.29 13.12
N LEU A 227 11.48 10.05 12.92
CA LEU A 227 11.05 9.15 13.98
C LEU A 227 11.87 7.87 13.94
N VAL A 228 11.94 7.19 15.07
CA VAL A 228 12.45 5.82 15.15
C VAL A 228 11.28 4.85 15.19
N GLN A 229 11.40 3.74 14.46
CA GLN A 229 10.49 2.60 14.56
C GLN A 229 11.25 1.29 14.57
N THR A 230 10.80 0.36 15.43
CA THR A 230 11.40 -0.97 15.54
C THR A 230 10.74 -1.94 14.56
N ILE A 231 11.55 -2.57 13.70
CA ILE A 231 11.12 -3.57 12.72
C ILE A 231 12.01 -4.80 12.87
N GLY A 232 11.43 -5.97 13.17
CA GLY A 232 12.19 -7.21 13.35
C GLY A 232 13.28 -7.11 14.43
N GLY A 233 13.03 -6.32 15.49
CA GLY A 233 13.96 -6.09 16.60
C GLY A 233 15.12 -5.13 16.30
N ARG A 234 15.07 -4.37 15.19
CA ARG A 234 16.04 -3.33 14.87
C ARG A 234 15.34 -1.98 14.72
N GLU A 235 15.98 -0.93 15.22
CA GLU A 235 15.52 0.44 15.09
C GLU A 235 15.84 0.99 13.70
N PHE A 236 14.88 1.69 13.11
CA PHE A 236 15.03 2.40 11.85
C PHE A 236 14.55 3.82 12.00
N ARG A 237 15.40 4.76 11.56
CA ARG A 237 15.07 6.16 11.41
C ARG A 237 14.24 6.39 10.15
N PHE A 238 13.21 7.24 10.24
CA PHE A 238 12.40 7.67 9.12
C PHE A 238 12.12 9.16 9.16
N SER A 239 12.60 9.87 8.15
CA SER A 239 12.33 11.27 7.91
C SER A 239 10.87 11.49 7.42
N PRO A 240 10.30 12.70 7.60
CA PRO A 240 9.02 13.10 7.04
C PRO A 240 8.91 12.84 5.55
N GLY A 241 7.75 12.39 5.08
CA GLY A 241 7.53 12.17 3.65
C GLY A 241 8.22 10.95 3.02
N VAL A 242 9.17 10.31 3.73
CA VAL A 242 9.76 9.04 3.29
C VAL A 242 8.69 7.93 3.34
N PRO A 243 8.41 7.23 2.23
CA PRO A 243 7.37 6.20 2.20
C PRO A 243 7.66 5.04 3.16
N PHE A 244 6.64 4.62 3.90
CA PHE A 244 6.70 3.50 4.84
C PHE A 244 5.46 2.62 4.70
N PRO A 245 5.52 1.30 4.99
CA PRO A 245 4.31 0.49 5.15
C PRO A 245 3.37 1.08 6.20
N PRO A 246 2.07 0.71 6.24
CA PRO A 246 1.11 1.41 7.09
C PRO A 246 1.38 1.30 8.61
N TYR A 247 2.25 0.39 9.02
CA TYR A 247 2.70 0.13 10.39
C TYR A 247 3.96 -0.75 10.44
N PRO A 248 4.74 -0.77 11.53
CA PRO A 248 6.00 -1.54 11.60
C PRO A 248 5.85 -3.04 11.36
N ALA A 249 4.85 -3.68 11.96
CA ALA A 249 4.61 -5.12 11.73
C ALA A 249 4.27 -5.44 10.26
N ALA A 250 3.72 -4.49 9.48
CA ALA A 250 3.52 -4.67 8.04
C ALA A 250 4.85 -4.77 7.28
N ALA A 251 5.84 -3.96 7.66
CA ALA A 251 7.19 -4.01 7.08
C ALA A 251 7.85 -5.36 7.38
N GLU A 252 7.76 -5.83 8.62
CA GLU A 252 8.27 -7.14 9.04
C GLU A 252 7.62 -8.28 8.26
N MET A 253 6.28 -8.32 8.20
CA MET A 253 5.54 -9.33 7.43
C MET A 253 5.95 -9.36 5.95
N LEU A 254 6.21 -8.20 5.34
CA LEU A 254 6.69 -8.13 3.96
C LEU A 254 8.12 -8.64 3.82
N ALA A 255 9.04 -8.21 4.70
CA ALA A 255 10.42 -8.66 4.69
C ALA A 255 10.49 -10.20 4.84
N GLU A 256 9.79 -10.76 5.81
CA GLU A 256 9.73 -12.21 6.02
C GLU A 256 9.13 -12.95 4.82
N THR A 257 8.06 -12.41 4.23
CA THR A 257 7.44 -12.98 3.03
C THR A 257 8.42 -13.01 1.86
N ILE A 258 9.12 -11.91 1.61
CA ILE A 258 10.12 -11.78 0.55
C ILE A 258 11.26 -12.77 0.79
N LEU A 259 11.83 -12.80 2.00
CA LEU A 259 12.92 -13.72 2.35
C LEU A 259 12.51 -15.20 2.22
N SER A 260 11.28 -15.54 2.64
CA SER A 260 10.73 -16.89 2.54
C SER A 260 10.54 -17.37 1.09
N LEU A 261 10.12 -16.47 0.19
CA LEU A 261 9.83 -16.81 -1.19
C LEU A 261 11.03 -16.67 -2.14
N ALA A 262 11.90 -15.70 -1.89
CA ALA A 262 13.00 -15.37 -2.78
C ALA A 262 14.14 -16.41 -2.75
N GLU A 263 14.24 -17.20 -1.68
CA GLU A 263 15.28 -18.24 -1.52
C GLU A 263 16.71 -17.68 -1.72
N ILE A 264 16.99 -16.51 -1.15
CA ILE A 264 18.29 -15.83 -1.27
C ILE A 264 19.38 -16.68 -0.60
N ALA A 265 20.39 -17.06 -1.38
CA ALA A 265 21.54 -17.80 -0.88
C ALA A 265 22.64 -16.85 -0.34
N PRO A 266 23.48 -17.29 0.61
CA PRO A 266 24.60 -16.50 1.14
C PRO A 266 25.58 -15.95 0.11
N GLY A 267 25.65 -16.57 -1.08
CA GLY A 267 26.51 -16.13 -2.18
C GLY A 267 25.83 -15.22 -3.20
N ASP A 268 24.53 -14.95 -3.04
CA ASP A 268 23.77 -14.18 -4.03
C ASP A 268 24.03 -12.68 -3.89
N SER A 269 24.08 -12.01 -5.03
CA SER A 269 24.00 -10.56 -5.12
C SER A 269 22.56 -10.12 -5.39
N VAL A 270 22.09 -9.07 -4.71
CA VAL A 270 20.70 -8.60 -4.80
C VAL A 270 20.66 -7.15 -5.24
N LEU A 271 19.80 -6.82 -6.20
CA LEU A 271 19.40 -5.45 -6.49
C LEU A 271 18.01 -5.19 -5.89
N GLU A 272 17.87 -4.14 -5.08
CA GLU A 272 16.59 -3.64 -4.56
C GLU A 272 16.26 -2.27 -5.15
N SER A 273 15.03 -2.09 -5.65
CA SER A 273 14.53 -0.79 -6.09
C SER A 273 13.02 -0.64 -5.84
N PRO A 274 12.56 0.45 -5.21
CA PRO A 274 13.35 1.40 -4.43
C PRO A 274 13.86 0.79 -3.12
N GLY A 275 14.98 1.30 -2.58
CA GLY A 275 15.55 0.89 -1.29
C GLY A 275 14.85 1.52 -0.06
N GLY A 276 14.20 2.68 -0.23
CA GLY A 276 13.63 3.45 0.87
C GLY A 276 14.67 3.78 1.95
N ALA A 277 14.23 3.87 3.20
CA ALA A 277 15.09 4.05 4.38
C ALA A 277 15.83 2.76 4.81
N GLY A 278 15.87 1.71 3.98
CA GLY A 278 16.72 0.55 4.20
C GLY A 278 16.15 -0.58 5.06
N TRP A 279 14.88 -0.55 5.49
CA TRP A 279 14.31 -1.62 6.33
C TRP A 279 14.31 -3.00 5.65
N LEU A 280 13.97 -3.06 4.36
CA LEU A 280 14.04 -4.30 3.58
C LEU A 280 15.48 -4.62 3.22
N THR A 281 16.26 -3.60 2.85
CA THR A 281 17.68 -3.73 2.53
C THR A 281 18.45 -4.39 3.66
N ALA A 282 18.21 -4.00 4.92
CA ALA A 282 18.80 -4.61 6.11
C ALA A 282 18.43 -6.10 6.24
N ALA A 283 17.17 -6.45 6.00
CA ALA A 283 16.70 -7.84 6.05
C ALA A 283 17.35 -8.71 4.95
N LEU A 284 17.52 -8.15 3.75
CA LEU A 284 18.20 -8.79 2.62
C LEU A 284 19.71 -8.93 2.88
N ALA A 285 20.36 -7.89 3.41
CA ALA A 285 21.79 -7.83 3.69
C ALA A 285 22.23 -8.89 4.70
N GLY A 286 21.36 -9.27 5.65
CA GLY A 286 21.60 -10.38 6.57
C GLY A 286 21.62 -11.78 5.91
N ARG A 287 21.31 -11.90 4.62
CA ARG A 287 21.24 -13.16 3.87
C ARG A 287 22.09 -13.21 2.60
N ALA A 288 22.32 -12.07 1.96
CA ALA A 288 23.00 -11.99 0.67
C ALA A 288 24.50 -11.69 0.82
N ALA A 289 25.28 -11.97 -0.22
CA ALA A 289 26.70 -11.59 -0.27
C ALA A 289 26.88 -10.09 -0.48
N ALA A 290 26.01 -9.45 -1.27
CA ALA A 290 26.05 -8.03 -1.57
C ALA A 290 24.66 -7.51 -1.96
N ILE A 291 24.34 -6.29 -1.55
CA ILE A 291 23.10 -5.58 -1.91
C ILE A 291 23.43 -4.29 -2.66
N ILE A 292 22.71 -4.04 -3.74
CA ILE A 292 22.66 -2.76 -4.44
C ILE A 292 21.25 -2.20 -4.19
N ALA A 293 21.15 -1.08 -3.49
CA ALA A 293 19.88 -0.39 -3.24
C ALA A 293 19.81 0.88 -4.09
N VAL A 294 18.76 1.05 -4.89
CA VAL A 294 18.51 2.27 -5.68
C VAL A 294 17.37 3.04 -5.03
N GLU A 295 17.58 4.32 -4.71
CA GLU A 295 16.56 5.15 -4.05
C GLU A 295 16.61 6.59 -4.59
N PRO A 296 15.51 7.12 -5.16
CA PRO A 296 15.49 8.50 -5.66
C PRO A 296 15.33 9.57 -4.58
N ASN A 297 14.71 9.28 -3.43
CA ASN A 297 14.45 10.27 -2.39
C ASN A 297 15.71 10.54 -1.54
N PRO A 298 16.23 11.79 -1.49
CA PRO A 298 17.42 12.14 -0.71
C PRO A 298 17.30 11.86 0.80
N ASP A 299 16.14 12.15 1.40
CA ASP A 299 15.92 11.94 2.84
C ASP A 299 15.88 10.44 3.16
N ALA A 300 15.28 9.64 2.27
CA ALA A 300 15.29 8.18 2.40
C ALA A 300 16.71 7.61 2.28
N VAL A 301 17.55 8.16 1.39
CA VAL A 301 18.98 7.79 1.28
C VAL A 301 19.74 8.18 2.55
N ALA A 302 19.50 9.38 3.10
CA ALA A 302 20.13 9.81 4.33
C ALA A 302 19.73 8.93 5.52
N ASP A 303 18.45 8.53 5.61
CA ASP A 303 17.98 7.56 6.60
C ASP A 303 18.59 6.18 6.40
N ALA A 304 18.64 5.69 5.15
CA ALA A 304 19.22 4.41 4.84
C ALA A 304 20.71 4.35 5.18
N ALA A 305 21.47 5.43 4.98
CA ALA A 305 22.89 5.49 5.34
C ALA A 305 23.10 5.24 6.84
N GLU A 306 22.26 5.83 7.69
CA GLU A 306 22.34 5.67 9.15
C GLU A 306 21.81 4.30 9.60
N ASN A 307 20.66 3.89 9.06
CA ASN A 307 20.02 2.61 9.37
C ASN A 307 20.85 1.39 8.94
N LEU A 308 21.73 1.57 7.95
CA LEU A 308 22.52 0.51 7.35
C LEU A 308 24.01 0.60 7.69
N ASP A 309 24.43 1.49 8.59
CA ASP A 309 25.84 1.68 8.98
C ASP A 309 26.49 0.36 9.46
N ALA A 310 25.71 -0.53 10.07
CA ALA A 310 26.18 -1.85 10.52
C ALA A 310 26.39 -2.89 9.38
N PHE A 311 26.16 -2.54 8.11
CA PHE A 311 26.25 -3.47 6.98
C PHE A 311 27.32 -3.05 5.96
N ASP A 312 28.45 -3.75 5.98
CA ASP A 312 29.55 -3.54 5.02
C ASP A 312 29.25 -4.06 3.59
N ASN A 313 28.14 -4.79 3.41
CA ASN A 313 27.77 -5.44 2.14
C ASN A 313 26.66 -4.71 1.38
N VAL A 314 26.39 -3.44 1.69
CA VAL A 314 25.33 -2.65 1.04
C VAL A 314 25.93 -1.44 0.31
N SER A 315 25.55 -1.28 -0.96
CA SER A 315 25.84 -0.09 -1.76
C SER A 315 24.54 0.65 -2.09
N ILE A 316 24.43 1.91 -1.65
CA ILE A 316 23.26 2.76 -1.90
C ILE A 316 23.55 3.71 -3.08
N TYR A 317 22.66 3.73 -4.06
CA TYR A 317 22.71 4.62 -5.22
C TYR A 317 21.53 5.58 -5.17
N GLN A 318 21.82 6.87 -4.96
CA GLN A 318 20.81 7.92 -5.01
C GLN A 318 20.47 8.28 -6.46
N GLY A 319 19.22 8.06 -6.86
CA GLY A 319 18.75 8.40 -8.20
C GLY A 319 17.53 7.59 -8.63
N THR A 320 16.91 8.00 -9.73
CA THR A 320 15.79 7.23 -10.30
C THR A 320 16.28 5.97 -11.01
N GLU A 321 15.37 5.04 -11.25
CA GLU A 321 15.68 3.85 -12.07
C GLU A 321 16.16 4.22 -13.48
N ASP A 322 15.62 5.29 -14.08
CA ASP A 322 16.04 5.79 -15.39
C ASP A 322 17.48 6.35 -15.37
N ASP A 323 17.92 6.91 -14.24
CA ASP A 323 19.27 7.45 -14.08
C ASP A 323 20.30 6.35 -13.80
N ILE A 324 19.95 5.39 -12.92
CA ILE A 324 20.91 4.41 -12.38
C ILE A 324 21.01 3.16 -13.25
N PHE A 325 19.88 2.57 -13.69
CA PHE A 325 19.88 1.26 -14.36
C PHE A 325 20.65 1.21 -15.70
N PRO A 326 20.72 2.28 -16.53
CA PRO A 326 21.51 2.24 -17.75
C PRO A 326 23.02 2.10 -17.50
N GLY A 327 23.53 2.71 -16.43
CA GLY A 327 24.96 2.70 -16.06
C GLY A 327 25.34 1.58 -15.08
N LEU A 328 24.37 0.82 -14.58
CA LEU A 328 24.60 -0.25 -13.61
C LEU A 328 25.42 -1.39 -14.23
N ASP A 329 26.71 -1.41 -13.89
CA ASP A 329 27.69 -2.44 -14.24
C ASP A 329 27.73 -3.53 -13.16
N ALA A 330 26.60 -4.20 -12.97
CA ALA A 330 26.45 -5.33 -12.07
C ALA A 330 25.48 -6.35 -12.66
N GLU A 331 25.70 -7.63 -12.37
CA GLU A 331 24.83 -8.74 -12.77
C GLU A 331 24.21 -9.40 -11.52
N PRO A 332 23.24 -8.74 -10.86
CA PRO A 332 22.63 -9.28 -9.65
C PRO A 332 21.95 -10.63 -9.91
N ASP A 333 22.14 -11.57 -8.98
CA ASP A 333 21.49 -12.89 -9.00
C ASP A 333 19.97 -12.78 -8.80
N VAL A 334 19.58 -11.89 -7.89
CA VAL A 334 18.19 -11.64 -7.49
C VAL A 334 17.88 -10.16 -7.69
N VAL A 335 16.74 -9.88 -8.32
CA VAL A 335 16.25 -8.50 -8.50
C VAL A 335 14.93 -8.36 -7.76
N VAL A 336 14.86 -7.44 -6.79
CA VAL A 336 13.69 -7.11 -5.98
C VAL A 336 13.16 -5.75 -6.41
N LEU A 337 11.98 -5.74 -7.03
CA LEU A 337 11.32 -4.54 -7.52
C LEU A 337 10.03 -4.31 -6.75
N ARG A 338 9.91 -3.11 -6.17
CA ARG A 338 8.73 -2.67 -5.44
C ARG A 338 8.22 -1.37 -6.08
N PRO A 339 7.63 -1.43 -7.29
CA PRO A 339 7.09 -0.23 -7.96
C PRO A 339 6.30 0.56 -6.92
N GLY A 340 6.77 1.79 -6.64
CA GLY A 340 6.71 2.41 -5.31
C GLY A 340 5.41 2.20 -4.53
N ILE A 341 5.52 2.18 -3.19
CA ILE A 341 4.42 1.98 -2.24
C ILE A 341 3.21 2.93 -2.46
N GLN A 342 3.39 3.98 -3.26
CA GLN A 342 2.30 4.76 -3.88
C GLN A 342 1.69 4.00 -5.07
N ARG A 343 0.92 2.93 -4.80
CA ARG A 343 -0.10 2.31 -5.67
C ARG A 343 -0.04 2.72 -7.15
N SER A 344 1.02 2.30 -7.83
CA SER A 344 1.14 2.53 -9.27
C SER A 344 0.35 1.45 -9.98
N GLU A 345 -0.84 1.80 -10.48
CA GLU A 345 -1.68 0.88 -11.26
C GLU A 345 -0.98 0.38 -12.53
N ASP A 346 0.17 0.97 -12.90
CA ASP A 346 0.93 0.69 -14.11
C ASP A 346 1.97 -0.44 -13.97
N GLY A 347 2.31 -0.86 -12.75
CA GLY A 347 3.29 -1.92 -12.50
C GLY A 347 4.75 -1.46 -12.62
N LEU A 348 5.61 -2.37 -13.09
CA LEU A 348 7.05 -2.09 -13.24
C LEU A 348 7.32 -0.96 -14.25
N SER A 349 8.26 -0.07 -13.90
CA SER A 349 8.66 1.05 -14.75
C SER A 349 9.28 0.60 -16.09
N PRO A 350 9.28 1.45 -17.12
CA PRO A 350 10.02 1.19 -18.35
C PRO A 350 11.51 0.90 -18.13
N ALA A 351 12.15 1.59 -17.17
CA ALA A 351 13.56 1.37 -16.82
C ALA A 351 13.78 -0.02 -16.22
N ALA A 352 12.94 -0.43 -15.27
CA ALA A 352 12.97 -1.76 -14.69
C ALA A 352 12.80 -2.85 -15.75
N TRP A 353 11.90 -2.67 -16.72
CA TRP A 353 11.75 -3.61 -17.82
C TRP A 353 12.99 -3.72 -18.71
N ARG A 354 13.59 -2.59 -19.10
CA ARG A 354 14.84 -2.58 -19.87
C ARG A 354 15.97 -3.28 -19.11
N LEU A 355 16.04 -3.07 -17.80
CA LEU A 355 17.00 -3.76 -16.94
C LEU A 355 16.78 -5.27 -16.95
N LEU A 356 15.55 -5.75 -16.74
CA LEU A 356 15.23 -7.18 -16.76
C LEU A 356 15.50 -7.85 -18.12
N GLU A 357 15.28 -7.12 -19.22
CA GLU A 357 15.59 -7.58 -20.57
C GLU A 357 17.10 -7.67 -20.82
N ARG A 358 17.88 -6.72 -20.29
CA ARG A 358 19.35 -6.68 -20.35
C ARG A 358 19.98 -7.76 -19.48
N LEU A 359 19.66 -7.78 -18.18
CA LEU A 359 20.28 -8.69 -17.20
C LEU A 359 19.82 -10.14 -17.37
N ARG A 360 18.54 -10.33 -17.72
CA ARG A 360 17.85 -11.64 -17.70
C ARG A 360 18.24 -12.47 -16.45
N PRO A 361 17.95 -11.98 -15.23
CA PRO A 361 18.42 -12.58 -13.98
C PRO A 361 18.13 -14.09 -13.93
N ARG A 362 19.18 -14.88 -13.66
CA ARG A 362 19.07 -16.35 -13.77
C ARG A 362 18.40 -16.97 -12.55
N ARG A 363 18.61 -16.42 -11.34
CA ARG A 363 18.02 -17.01 -10.14
C ARG A 363 16.58 -16.56 -9.97
N ARG A 364 16.35 -15.28 -9.64
CA ARG A 364 15.01 -14.83 -9.23
C ARG A 364 14.72 -13.36 -9.60
N ILE A 365 13.47 -13.10 -9.95
CA ILE A 365 12.88 -11.76 -9.95
C ILE A 365 11.77 -11.76 -8.91
N VAL A 366 11.84 -10.83 -7.96
CA VAL A 366 10.82 -10.60 -6.95
C VAL A 366 10.11 -9.31 -7.30
N VAL A 367 8.79 -9.36 -7.44
CA VAL A 367 7.95 -8.17 -7.65
C VAL A 367 6.96 -8.08 -6.50
N VAL A 368 6.94 -6.94 -5.84
CA VAL A 368 6.01 -6.61 -4.74
C VAL A 368 5.12 -5.46 -5.19
N GLY A 369 3.82 -5.64 -5.10
CA GLY A 369 2.87 -4.59 -5.45
C GLY A 369 1.42 -5.02 -5.29
N GLU A 370 0.52 -4.11 -5.64
CA GLU A 370 -0.90 -4.42 -5.73
C GLU A 370 -1.23 -5.34 -6.91
N VAL A 371 -2.24 -6.18 -6.73
CA VAL A 371 -2.51 -7.26 -7.68
C VAL A 371 -2.85 -6.79 -9.11
N GLY A 372 -3.50 -5.63 -9.26
CA GLY A 372 -3.88 -5.12 -10.59
C GLY A 372 -2.67 -4.83 -11.47
N ALA A 373 -1.68 -4.15 -10.90
CA ALA A 373 -0.40 -3.85 -11.52
C ALA A 373 0.42 -5.14 -11.74
N LEU A 374 0.57 -5.94 -10.69
CA LEU A 374 1.34 -7.19 -10.73
C LEU A 374 0.79 -8.19 -11.75
N ALA A 375 -0.52 -8.24 -11.96
CA ALA A 375 -1.11 -9.08 -12.99
C ALA A 375 -0.72 -8.64 -14.41
N LYS A 376 -0.56 -7.34 -14.70
CA LYS A 376 -0.03 -6.86 -15.99
C LYS A 376 1.43 -7.30 -16.16
N ASP A 377 2.23 -7.16 -15.11
CA ASP A 377 3.65 -7.53 -15.10
C ASP A 377 3.85 -9.04 -15.29
N ALA A 378 3.03 -9.85 -14.62
CA ALA A 378 3.02 -11.32 -14.71
C ALA A 378 2.95 -11.82 -16.16
N LYS A 379 2.08 -11.21 -16.97
CA LYS A 379 1.92 -11.56 -18.38
C LYS A 379 3.17 -11.27 -19.19
N ARG A 380 3.88 -10.17 -18.90
CA ARG A 380 5.11 -9.80 -19.60
C ARG A 380 6.29 -10.67 -19.15
N LEU A 381 6.43 -10.96 -17.86
CA LEU A 381 7.41 -11.91 -17.34
C LEU A 381 7.26 -13.29 -17.97
N GLY A 382 6.01 -13.77 -18.12
CA GLY A 382 5.69 -15.01 -18.83
C GLY A 382 6.19 -15.03 -20.27
N LYS A 383 6.00 -13.93 -21.03
CA LYS A 383 6.51 -13.79 -22.40
C LYS A 383 8.04 -13.79 -22.48
N MET A 384 8.72 -13.30 -21.43
CA MET A 384 10.18 -13.33 -21.31
C MET A 384 10.74 -14.72 -20.95
N GLY A 385 9.86 -15.69 -20.69
CA GLY A 385 10.20 -17.07 -20.36
C GLY A 385 10.23 -17.36 -18.86
N TYR A 386 9.88 -16.41 -18.00
CA TYR A 386 9.82 -16.64 -16.55
C TYR A 386 8.51 -17.29 -16.14
N ARG A 387 8.57 -18.13 -15.11
CA ARG A 387 7.44 -18.78 -14.47
C ARG A 387 7.36 -18.32 -13.02
N ALA A 388 6.16 -17.99 -12.58
CA ALA A 388 5.89 -17.76 -11.16
C ALA A 388 6.13 -19.06 -10.39
N VAL A 389 6.91 -19.00 -9.32
CA VAL A 389 7.23 -20.15 -8.45
C VAL A 389 6.63 -20.01 -7.05
N GLY A 390 6.29 -18.80 -6.66
CA GLY A 390 5.62 -18.52 -5.41
C GLY A 390 4.92 -17.18 -5.47
N ILE A 391 3.70 -17.13 -4.97
CA ILE A 391 2.92 -15.90 -4.83
C ILE A 391 2.31 -15.91 -3.43
N GLN A 392 2.48 -14.81 -2.70
CA GLN A 392 1.90 -14.62 -1.37
C GLN A 392 1.16 -13.28 -1.34
N ALA A 393 -0.11 -13.33 -0.96
CA ALA A 393 -0.88 -12.14 -0.65
C ALA A 393 -0.76 -11.83 0.85
N VAL A 394 -0.57 -10.57 1.20
CA VAL A 394 -0.40 -10.11 2.59
C VAL A 394 -1.39 -8.98 2.84
N ASP A 395 -2.26 -9.14 3.84
CA ASP A 395 -3.23 -8.12 4.19
C ASP A 395 -2.62 -7.01 5.06
N LEU A 396 -2.12 -5.96 4.41
CA LEU A 396 -1.58 -4.77 5.10
C LEU A 396 -2.61 -3.64 5.25
N ALA A 397 -3.82 -3.85 4.73
CA ALA A 397 -4.91 -2.87 4.75
C ALA A 397 -6.24 -3.56 5.08
N PRO A 398 -6.37 -4.16 6.28
CA PRO A 398 -7.64 -4.71 6.72
C PRO A 398 -8.72 -3.61 6.69
N GLN A 399 -9.98 -3.99 6.51
CA GLN A 399 -11.10 -3.09 6.21
C GLN A 399 -11.06 -2.39 4.85
N GLY A 400 -9.91 -2.32 4.17
CA GLY A 400 -9.78 -1.93 2.77
C GLY A 400 -9.84 -3.14 1.84
N PHE A 401 -10.00 -2.91 0.53
CA PHE A 401 -9.88 -4.00 -0.47
C PHE A 401 -8.43 -4.30 -0.86
N GLY A 402 -7.50 -3.39 -0.54
CA GLY A 402 -6.10 -3.50 -0.91
C GLY A 402 -5.43 -4.72 -0.28
N VAL A 403 -4.48 -5.29 -1.00
CA VAL A 403 -3.65 -6.40 -0.57
C VAL A 403 -2.31 -6.27 -1.26
N GLU A 404 -1.24 -6.45 -0.50
CA GLU A 404 0.11 -6.45 -1.05
C GLU A 404 0.42 -7.86 -1.55
N VAL A 405 0.98 -7.98 -2.75
CA VAL A 405 1.28 -9.29 -3.34
C VAL A 405 2.76 -9.37 -3.65
N VAL A 406 3.43 -10.35 -3.05
CA VAL A 406 4.80 -10.72 -3.36
C VAL A 406 4.76 -11.86 -4.36
N SER A 407 5.39 -11.68 -5.52
CA SER A 407 5.53 -12.71 -6.54
C SER A 407 6.99 -12.96 -6.88
N VAL A 408 7.35 -14.24 -6.98
CA VAL A 408 8.71 -14.68 -7.28
C VAL A 408 8.71 -15.48 -8.58
N TRP A 409 9.65 -15.13 -9.44
CA TRP A 409 9.74 -15.61 -10.81
C TRP A 409 11.13 -16.19 -11.07
N ARG A 410 11.16 -17.32 -11.78
CA ARG A 410 12.41 -17.94 -12.27
C ARG A 410 12.27 -18.33 -13.73
N LYS A 411 13.38 -18.43 -14.42
CA LYS A 411 13.41 -18.87 -15.83
C LYS A 411 13.15 -20.37 -15.97
#